data_AF-J9H8J1-F1
#
_entry.id   AF-J9H8J1-F1
#
_cell.length_a   1.000
_cell.length_b   1.000
_cell.length_c   1.000
_cell.angle_alpha   90.00
_cell.angle_beta   90.00
_cell.angle_gamma   90.00
#
_symmetry.space_group_name_H-M   'P 1'
#
loop_
_entity.id
_entity.type
_entity.pdbx_description
1 polymer ?
#
loop_
_entity_poly.entity_id
_entity_poly.type
_entity_poly.pdbx_seq_one_letter_code
_entity_poly.pdbx_strand_id
1 'polypeptide(L)' 'MLLATGGYLKSQGYDIRVLNLVNLAESDGYNPFRYIRDEKDALKLVNNLIQATTPKGSHESDPFWT' A
#
# COMPACT_ATOMS: atom_id res chain seq x y z
N MET A 1 1.63 17.91 1.82
CA MET A 1 1.58 17.84 3.30
C MET A 1 2.91 17.40 3.89
N LEU A 2 3.42 16.19 3.59
CA LEU A 2 4.68 15.69 4.15
C LEU A 2 5.88 16.65 3.97
N LEU A 3 6.05 17.24 2.78
CA LEU A 3 7.13 18.21 2.52
C LEU A 3 6.99 19.51 3.33
N ALA A 4 5.77 19.91 3.68
CA ALA A 4 5.49 21.15 4.39
C ALA A 4 5.57 20.98 5.92
N THR A 5 5.15 19.83 6.46
CA THR A 5 5.06 19.59 7.91
C THR A 5 6.06 18.57 8.44
N GLY A 6 6.72 17.79 7.57
CA GLY A 6 7.63 16.73 7.96
C GLY A 6 8.86 17.24 8.72
N GLY A 7 9.40 18.40 8.34
CA GLY A 7 10.50 19.04 9.06
C GLY A 7 10.14 19.43 10.50
N TYR A 8 8.92 19.92 10.71
CA TYR A 8 8.42 20.26 12.05
C TYR A 8 8.20 19.00 12.90
N LEU A 9 7.56 17.96 12.36
CA LEU A 9 7.37 16.70 13.09
C LEU A 9 8.71 16.06 13.47
N LYS A 10 9.72 16.13 12.59
CA LYS A 10 11.06 15.63 12.90
C LYS A 10 11.72 16.41 14.04
N SER A 11 11.55 17.74 14.09
CA SER A 11 12.09 18.57 15.19
C SER A 11 11.39 18.33 16.53
N GLN A 12 10.14 17.87 16.50
CA GLN A 12 9.42 17.41 17.69
C GLN A 12 9.77 15.97 18.10
N GLY A 13 10.71 15.32 17.41
CA GLY A 13 11.22 13.99 17.78
C GLY A 13 10.41 12.80 17.23
N TYR A 14 9.49 13.01 16.29
CA TYR A 14 8.77 11.91 15.65
C TYR A 14 9.65 11.16 14.65
N ASP A 15 9.55 9.83 14.65
CA ASP A 15 10.03 8.99 13.56
C ASP A 15 9.01 8.99 12.42
N ILE A 16 9.42 9.46 11.24
CA ILE A 16 8.56 9.67 10.09
C ILE A 16 8.94 8.65 9.04
N ARG A 17 7.98 7.81 8.64
CA ARG A 17 8.14 6.80 7.58
C ARG A 17 7.24 7.15 6.40
N VAL A 18 7.74 6.93 5.19
CA VAL A 18 7.08 7.30 3.93
C VAL A 18 6.81 6.07 3.10
N LEU A 19 5.53 5.85 2.79
CA LEU A 19 5.10 4.88 1.79
C LEU A 19 4.84 5.61 0.47
N ASN A 20 5.80 5.54 -0.46
CA ASN A 20 5.66 6.13 -1.79
C ASN A 20 5.12 5.07 -2.77
N LEU A 21 3.83 5.17 -3.10
CA LEU A 21 3.16 4.23 -4.01
C LEU A 21 3.45 4.49 -5.50
N VAL A 22 4.15 5.59 -5.83
CA VAL A 22 4.54 5.94 -7.21
C VAL A 22 5.98 5.51 -7.48
N ASN A 23 6.91 5.88 -6.59
CA ASN A 23 8.30 5.46 -6.66
C ASN A 23 8.69 4.69 -5.39
N LEU A 24 8.62 3.36 -5.46
CA LEU A 24 8.94 2.48 -4.32
C LEU A 24 10.40 2.59 -3.87
N ALA A 25 11.33 2.98 -4.75
CA ALA A 25 12.75 3.15 -4.39
C ALA A 25 12.99 4.36 -3.45
N GLU A 26 12.04 5.31 -3.41
CA GLU A 26 12.05 6.47 -2.50
C GLU A 26 11.16 6.24 -1.27
N SER A 27 10.73 5.01 -1.02
CA SER A 27 9.92 4.65 0.14
C SER A 27 10.77 3.98 1.21
N ASP A 28 10.37 4.12 2.48
CA ASP A 28 10.91 3.35 3.60
C ASP A 28 10.54 1.85 3.58
N GLY A 29 9.83 1.42 2.52
CA GLY A 29 9.36 0.06 2.32
C GLY A 29 8.13 -0.28 3.14
N TYR A 30 7.32 -1.20 2.62
CA TYR A 30 6.18 -1.76 3.31
C TYR A 30 6.06 -3.24 2.97
N ASN A 31 6.02 -4.08 4.00
CA ASN A 31 5.81 -5.52 3.84
C ASN A 31 4.37 -5.89 4.29
N PRO A 32 3.41 -6.05 3.35
CA PRO A 32 2.04 -6.41 3.69
C PRO A 32 1.92 -7.78 4.37
N PHE A 33 2.82 -8.72 4.08
CA PHE A 33 2.79 -10.06 4.67
C PHE A 33 3.02 -10.05 6.19
N ARG A 34 3.72 -9.03 6.72
CA ARG A 34 3.90 -8.86 8.17
C ARG A 34 2.57 -8.65 8.90
N TYR A 35 1.52 -8.24 8.19
CA TYR A 35 0.23 -7.85 8.76
C TYR A 35 -0.88 -8.88 8.53
N ILE A 36 -0.58 -10.02 7.90
CA ILE A 36 -1.54 -11.12 7.76
C ILE A 36 -1.60 -11.87 9.10
N ARG A 37 -2.74 -11.76 9.80
CA ARG A 37 -2.95 -12.45 11.09
C ARG A 37 -3.94 -13.59 10.98
N ASP A 38 -4.88 -13.46 10.07
CA ASP A 38 -5.89 -14.46 9.77
C ASP A 38 -6.21 -14.50 8.27
N GLU A 39 -7.05 -15.44 7.87
CA GLU A 39 -7.48 -15.62 6.48
C GLU A 39 -8.16 -14.37 5.90
N LYS A 40 -8.86 -13.59 6.72
CA LYS A 40 -9.55 -12.38 6.25
C LYS A 40 -8.55 -11.32 5.83
N ASP A 41 -7.41 -11.22 6.49
CA ASP A 41 -6.35 -10.29 6.12
C ASP A 41 -5.69 -10.69 4.79
N ALA A 42 -5.54 -11.98 4.53
CA ALA A 42 -5.07 -12.48 3.23
C ALA A 42 -6.07 -12.13 2.10
N LEU A 43 -7.38 -12.33 2.33
CA LEU A 43 -8.42 -11.96 1.37
C LEU A 43 -8.43 -10.45 1.08
N LYS A 44 -8.26 -9.61 2.10
CA LYS A 44 -8.16 -8.15 1.91
C LYS A 44 -6.95 -7.78 1.04
N LEU A 45 -5.80 -8.40 1.27
CA LEU A 45 -4.60 -8.15 0.48
C LEU A 45 -4.83 -8.51 -1.00
N VAL A 46 -5.40 -9.68 -1.26
CA VAL A 46 -5.71 -10.16 -2.62
C VAL A 46 -6.72 -9.24 -3.31
N ASN A 47 -7.83 -8.92 -2.64
CA ASN A 47 -8.87 -8.04 -3.20
C ASN A 47 -8.33 -6.64 -3.52
N ASN A 48 -7.52 -6.07 -2.62
CA ASN A 48 -6.90 -4.77 -2.86
C ASN A 48 -5.94 -4.80 -4.05
N LEU A 49 -5.18 -5.89 -4.22
CA LEU A 49 -4.26 -6.04 -5.35
C LEU A 49 -5.00 -6.14 -6.69
N ILE A 50 -6.08 -6.94 -6.73
CA ILE A 50 -6.93 -7.06 -7.93
C ILE A 50 -7.53 -5.69 -8.27
N GLN A 51 -8.19 -5.04 -7.32
CA GLN A 51 -8.82 -3.73 -7.55
C GLN A 51 -7.82 -2.64 -7.99
N ALA A 52 -6.59 -2.66 -7.46
CA ALA A 52 -5.56 -1.70 -7.84
C ALA A 52 -5.00 -1.91 -9.25
N THR A 53 -5.18 -3.10 -9.83
CA THR A 53 -4.64 -3.46 -11.16
C THR A 53 -5.71 -3.62 -12.23
N THR A 54 -6.99 -3.78 -11.86
CA THR A 54 -8.13 -3.85 -12.78
C THR A 54 -8.47 -2.46 -13.35
N PRO A 55 -8.35 -2.24 -14.67
CA PRO A 55 -8.72 -0.96 -15.30
C PRO A 55 -10.23 -0.68 -15.14
N LYS A 56 -10.59 0.56 -14.85
CA LYS A 56 -12.00 0.99 -14.77
C LYS A 56 -12.72 0.72 -16.09
N GLY A 57 -13.75 -0.12 -16.06
CA GLY A 57 -14.56 -0.50 -17.24
C GLY A 57 -14.16 -1.81 -17.92
N SER A 58 -13.15 -2.52 -17.40
CA SER A 58 -12.89 -3.90 -17.82
C SER A 58 -13.87 -4.85 -17.12
N HIS A 59 -14.50 -5.74 -17.89
CA HIS A 59 -15.37 -6.79 -17.33
C HIS A 59 -14.53 -7.84 -16.60
N GLU A 60 -14.90 -8.12 -15.37
CA GLU A 60 -14.33 -9.13 -14.47
C GLU A 60 -14.56 -10.56 -15.03
N SER A 61 -13.74 -10.98 -15.99
CA SER A 61 -13.44 -12.41 -16.16
C SER A 61 -12.08 -12.61 -15.53
N ASP A 62 -12.06 -13.06 -14.27
CA ASP A 62 -10.82 -13.20 -13.50
C ASP A 62 -9.90 -14.26 -14.14
N PRO A 63 -8.80 -13.87 -14.81
CA PRO A 63 -7.94 -14.80 -15.53
C PRO A 63 -7.14 -15.72 -14.60
N PHE A 64 -7.19 -15.48 -13.28
CA PHE A 64 -6.51 -16.32 -12.29
C PHE A 64 -7.27 -17.60 -11.95
N TRP A 65 -8.60 -17.64 -12.13
CA TRP A 65 -9.45 -18.77 -11.72
C TRP A 65 -10.15 -19.47 -12.89
N THR A 66 -9.58 -19.36 -14.10
CA THR A 66 -9.99 -20.16 -15.27
C THR A 66 -9.07 -21.35 -15.47
#